data_AF-A0A1H6JJU5-F1
#
_entry.id   AF-A0A1H6JJU5-F1
#
_cell.length_a   1.000
_cell.length_b   1.000
_cell.length_c   1.000
_cell.angle_alpha   90.00
_cell.angle_beta   90.00
_cell.angle_gamma   90.00
#
_symmetry.space_group_name_H-M   'P 1'
#
loop_
_entity.id
_entity.type
_entity.pdbx_description
1 polymer ?
#
loop_
_entity_poly.entity_id
_entity_poly.type
_entity_poly.pdbx_seq_one_letter_code
_entity_poly.pdbx_strand_id
1 'polypeptide(L)'
;MAMDGRVAAMSETQAMPTSGQASYDGYAFIEMSETGQNVRPGDAGYEAALGQMALTADFAGGGVTGRIHNVGVEDGPTLGGQLDISNGQLSGNGLSGKVTGTLTGSDLGDVTADLDMNGTFRGDGAAAVGGNFTGDVTFGGGGVLIVGGDSGFVAERSP
;
A
#
# COMPACT_ATOMS: atom_id res chain seq x y z
N MET A 1 -18.59 40.65 7.10
CA MET A 1 -18.68 39.19 7.29
C MET A 1 -18.58 38.52 5.94
N ALA A 2 -17.42 37.96 5.58
CA ALA A 2 -17.25 36.99 4.47
C ALA A 2 -15.75 36.63 4.32
N MET A 3 -15.12 36.12 5.38
CA MET A 3 -13.80 35.49 5.28
C MET A 3 -13.71 34.24 6.18
N ASP A 4 -14.83 33.53 6.37
CA ASP A 4 -14.87 32.29 7.17
C ASP A 4 -15.22 31.04 6.32
N GLY A 5 -15.67 31.23 5.07
CA GLY A 5 -16.15 30.13 4.22
C GLY A 5 -15.07 29.38 3.44
N ARG A 6 -13.78 29.75 3.57
CA ARG A 6 -12.68 29.10 2.83
C ARG A 6 -11.76 28.26 3.70
N VAL A 7 -11.89 28.36 5.03
CA VAL A 7 -11.12 27.57 5.99
C VAL A 7 -11.89 26.33 6.45
N ALA A 8 -13.21 26.28 6.21
CA ALA A 8 -14.04 25.08 6.42
C ALA A 8 -13.92 24.01 5.32
N ALA A 9 -13.10 24.24 4.29
CA ALA A 9 -12.86 23.26 3.21
C ALA A 9 -11.79 22.20 3.55
N MET A 10 -11.46 22.06 4.83
CA MET A 10 -10.58 21.04 5.38
C MET A 10 -11.10 20.51 6.73
N SER A 11 -12.33 19.96 6.82
CA SER A 11 -12.72 19.10 7.97
C SER A 11 -14.13 18.47 7.96
N GLU A 12 -14.84 18.34 6.82
CA GLU A 12 -15.94 17.36 6.78
C GLU A 12 -15.39 16.06 6.20
N THR A 13 -15.21 15.06 7.06
CA THR A 13 -15.12 13.66 6.68
C THR A 13 -16.24 13.38 5.68
N GLN A 14 -15.94 13.38 4.37
CA GLN A 14 -16.89 12.93 3.36
C GLN A 14 -17.38 11.55 3.81
N ALA A 15 -18.71 11.41 3.99
CA ALA A 15 -19.27 10.38 4.86
C ALA A 15 -18.77 8.97 4.45
N MET A 16 -17.93 8.39 5.30
CA MET A 16 -17.50 7.02 5.14
C MET A 16 -18.73 6.10 5.19
N PRO A 17 -18.82 5.08 4.33
CA PRO A 17 -19.84 4.06 4.49
C PRO A 17 -19.72 3.42 5.88
N THR A 18 -20.85 3.11 6.50
CA THR A 18 -20.92 2.45 7.81
C THR A 18 -21.47 1.02 7.72
N SER A 19 -21.73 0.55 6.51
CA SER A 19 -22.27 -0.77 6.23
C SER A 19 -21.85 -1.26 4.85
N GLY A 20 -21.95 -2.57 4.64
CA GLY A 20 -21.61 -3.21 3.38
C GLY A 20 -20.11 -3.35 3.16
N GLN A 21 -19.76 -3.85 1.98
CA GLN A 21 -18.39 -4.05 1.56
C GLN A 21 -18.16 -3.34 0.22
N ALA A 22 -16.92 -2.96 -0.05
CA ALA A 22 -16.49 -2.44 -1.35
C ALA A 22 -15.14 -3.04 -1.74
N SER A 23 -14.97 -3.30 -3.03
CA SER A 23 -13.71 -3.71 -3.62
C SER A 23 -13.02 -2.52 -4.26
N TYR A 24 -11.68 -2.54 -4.27
CA TYR A 24 -10.84 -1.52 -4.87
C TYR A 24 -9.72 -2.17 -5.65
N ASP A 25 -9.48 -1.67 -6.85
CA ASP A 25 -8.37 -2.10 -7.70
C ASP A 25 -7.41 -0.94 -7.93
N GLY A 26 -6.11 -1.25 -7.98
CA GLY A 26 -5.09 -0.22 -8.06
C GLY A 26 -3.68 -0.76 -8.20
N TYR A 27 -2.72 0.04 -7.74
CA TYR A 27 -1.30 -0.28 -7.83
C TYR A 27 -0.60 0.00 -6.50
N ALA A 28 0.40 -0.82 -6.23
CA ALA A 28 1.37 -0.66 -5.15
C ALA A 28 2.74 -0.34 -5.75
N PHE A 29 3.45 0.58 -5.14
CA PHE A 29 4.82 0.94 -5.45
C PHE A 29 5.65 0.82 -4.16
N ILE A 30 6.74 0.05 -4.21
CA ILE A 30 7.57 -0.27 -3.05
C ILE A 30 9.01 0.10 -3.41
N GLU A 31 9.56 1.09 -2.74
CA GLU A 31 10.96 1.47 -2.79
C GLU A 31 11.68 0.96 -1.55
N MET A 32 12.89 0.45 -1.76
CA MET A 32 13.66 -0.24 -0.75
C MET A 32 15.09 0.30 -0.75
N SER A 33 15.68 0.45 0.43
CA SER A 33 17.09 0.76 0.57
C SER A 33 17.72 0.13 1.79
N GLU A 34 19.05 0.05 1.81
CA GLU A 34 19.79 -0.47 2.98
C GLU A 34 19.60 0.40 4.25
N THR A 35 19.18 1.66 4.10
CA THR A 35 19.12 2.64 5.21
C THR A 35 17.71 3.06 5.59
N GLY A 36 16.69 2.69 4.80
CA GLY A 36 15.30 3.10 4.98
C GLY A 36 15.04 4.59 4.77
N GLN A 37 16.04 5.35 4.35
CA GLN A 37 15.89 6.76 3.99
C GLN A 37 15.32 6.90 2.58
N ASN A 38 14.81 8.09 2.25
CA ASN A 38 14.42 8.44 0.89
C ASN A 38 15.64 8.28 -0.03
N VAL A 39 15.62 7.23 -0.82
CA VAL A 39 16.57 6.97 -1.88
C VAL A 39 15.96 7.37 -3.21
N ARG A 40 16.78 7.82 -4.15
CA ARG A 40 16.34 8.16 -5.49
C ARG A 40 16.68 7.03 -6.45
N PRO A 41 15.92 6.88 -7.55
CA PRO A 41 16.32 5.99 -8.64
C PRO A 41 17.77 6.25 -9.06
N GLY A 42 18.58 5.19 -9.03
CA GLY A 42 20.02 5.22 -9.36
C GLY A 42 20.97 5.38 -8.18
N ASP A 43 20.48 5.53 -6.94
CA ASP A 43 21.33 5.45 -5.75
C ASP A 43 21.81 4.00 -5.53
N ALA A 44 23.01 3.83 -4.98
CA ALA A 44 23.54 2.50 -4.69
C ALA A 44 22.68 1.79 -3.63
N GLY A 45 22.22 0.59 -3.93
CA GLY A 45 21.31 -0.17 -3.05
C GLY A 45 19.85 0.28 -3.11
N TYR A 46 19.47 1.09 -4.12
CA TYR A 46 18.08 1.36 -4.48
C TYR A 46 17.49 0.16 -5.22
N GLU A 47 16.32 -0.29 -4.77
CA GLU A 47 15.50 -1.26 -5.48
C GLU A 47 14.05 -0.81 -5.45
N ALA A 48 13.32 -1.00 -6.56
CA ALA A 48 11.91 -0.65 -6.65
C ALA A 48 11.08 -1.76 -7.29
N ALA A 49 9.86 -1.92 -6.77
CA ALA A 49 8.88 -2.87 -7.27
C ALA A 49 7.51 -2.21 -7.46
N LEU A 50 6.80 -2.61 -8.52
CA LEU A 50 5.44 -2.20 -8.81
C LEU A 50 4.54 -3.44 -8.93
N GLY A 51 3.40 -3.43 -8.25
CA GLY A 51 2.43 -4.53 -8.29
C GLY A 51 1.00 -4.03 -8.46
N GLN A 52 0.13 -4.93 -8.93
CA GLN A 52 -1.31 -4.71 -8.96
C GLN A 52 -1.92 -5.01 -7.61
N MET A 53 -2.74 -4.10 -7.11
CA MET A 53 -3.42 -4.21 -5.82
C MET A 53 -4.90 -4.50 -6.02
N ALA A 54 -5.42 -5.45 -5.25
CA ALA A 54 -6.86 -5.67 -5.07
C ALA A 54 -7.17 -5.67 -3.57
N LEU A 55 -8.04 -4.76 -3.12
CA LEU A 55 -8.45 -4.58 -1.74
C LEU A 55 -9.95 -4.80 -1.57
N THR A 56 -10.35 -5.27 -0.41
CA THR A 56 -11.75 -5.33 0.02
C THR A 56 -11.87 -4.69 1.39
N ALA A 57 -12.71 -3.65 1.47
CA ALA A 57 -13.05 -2.99 2.73
C ALA A 57 -14.44 -3.44 3.21
N ASP A 58 -14.51 -3.88 4.45
CA ASP A 58 -15.75 -4.19 5.15
C ASP A 58 -16.09 -3.06 6.12
N PHE A 59 -17.00 -2.20 5.70
CA PHE A 59 -17.42 -1.03 6.48
C PHE A 59 -18.35 -1.39 7.63
N ALA A 60 -19.02 -2.56 7.58
CA ALA A 60 -19.82 -3.05 8.68
C ALA A 60 -18.96 -3.71 9.76
N GLY A 61 -17.99 -4.52 9.34
CA GLY A 61 -17.07 -5.25 10.21
C GLY A 61 -15.84 -4.45 10.65
N GLY A 62 -15.54 -3.32 10.01
CA GLY A 62 -14.37 -2.49 10.29
C GLY A 62 -13.04 -3.06 9.80
N GLY A 63 -13.07 -4.04 8.89
CA GLY A 63 -11.89 -4.80 8.45
C GLY A 63 -11.49 -4.50 7.01
N VAL A 64 -10.21 -4.74 6.70
CA VAL A 64 -9.70 -4.70 5.31
C VAL A 64 -8.81 -5.90 5.04
N THR A 65 -8.97 -6.47 3.85
CA THR A 65 -8.15 -7.55 3.31
C THR A 65 -7.82 -7.28 1.85
N GLY A 66 -6.87 -8.03 1.29
CA GLY A 66 -6.51 -7.86 -0.10
C GLY A 66 -5.24 -8.58 -0.47
N ARG A 67 -4.68 -8.20 -1.62
CA ARG A 67 -3.43 -8.75 -2.14
C ARG A 67 -2.73 -7.78 -3.10
N ILE A 68 -1.42 -7.92 -3.20
CA ILE A 68 -0.56 -7.32 -4.22
C ILE A 68 0.01 -8.46 -5.07
N HIS A 69 -0.13 -8.39 -6.39
CA HIS A 69 0.24 -9.46 -7.32
C HIS A 69 0.78 -8.88 -8.63
N ASN A 70 1.28 -9.75 -9.52
CA ASN A 70 1.93 -9.33 -10.77
C ASN A 70 3.04 -8.30 -10.50
N VAL A 71 3.90 -8.61 -9.52
CA VAL A 71 4.94 -7.69 -9.04
C VAL A 71 6.11 -7.68 -10.00
N GLY A 72 6.38 -6.56 -10.65
CA GLY A 72 7.58 -6.34 -11.45
C GLY A 72 8.61 -5.53 -10.66
N VAL A 73 9.89 -5.83 -10.88
CA VAL A 73 11.02 -4.99 -10.41
C VAL A 73 11.54 -4.14 -11.58
N GLU A 74 11.99 -2.91 -11.29
CA GLU A 74 12.27 -1.88 -12.31
C GLU A 74 13.16 -2.37 -13.48
N ASP A 75 14.24 -3.08 -13.17
CA ASP A 75 15.20 -3.60 -14.16
C ASP A 75 15.19 -5.13 -14.28
N GLY A 76 14.09 -5.80 -13.92
CA GLY A 76 14.06 -7.27 -13.85
C GLY A 76 12.72 -7.92 -14.18
N PRO A 77 12.58 -9.22 -13.86
CA PRO A 77 11.40 -9.99 -14.24
C PRO A 77 10.17 -9.62 -13.41
N THR A 78 9.00 -10.05 -13.88
CA THR A 78 7.84 -10.18 -13.01
C THR A 78 8.07 -11.36 -12.06
N LEU A 79 7.99 -11.09 -10.77
CA LEU A 79 8.13 -12.07 -9.71
C LEU A 79 6.87 -12.94 -9.61
N GLY A 80 7.07 -14.23 -9.34
CA GLY A 80 5.99 -15.17 -9.07
C GLY A 80 5.46 -15.03 -7.64
N GLY A 81 4.18 -15.33 -7.42
CA GLY A 81 3.53 -15.27 -6.11
C GLY A 81 2.69 -14.01 -5.90
N GLN A 82 2.37 -13.73 -4.63
CA GLN A 82 1.62 -12.54 -4.21
C GLN A 82 2.00 -12.16 -2.77
N LEU A 83 1.71 -10.91 -2.41
CA LEU A 83 1.73 -10.43 -1.03
C LEU A 83 0.28 -10.31 -0.55
N ASP A 84 -0.02 -10.84 0.63
CA ASP A 84 -1.34 -10.82 1.22
C ASP A 84 -1.49 -9.61 2.16
N ILE A 85 -2.63 -8.93 2.05
CA ILE A 85 -3.01 -7.83 2.94
C ILE A 85 -3.95 -8.41 4.00
N SER A 86 -3.51 -8.38 5.25
CA SER A 86 -4.18 -9.02 6.38
C SER A 86 -4.21 -8.11 7.61
N ASN A 87 -5.01 -8.50 8.60
CA ASN A 87 -5.18 -7.75 9.85
C ASN A 87 -5.54 -6.27 9.64
N GLY A 88 -6.22 -5.95 8.53
CA GLY A 88 -6.58 -4.59 8.19
C GLY A 88 -7.69 -4.06 9.09
N GLN A 89 -7.59 -2.81 9.51
CA GLN A 89 -8.53 -2.14 10.41
C GLN A 89 -8.94 -0.78 9.83
N LEU A 90 -10.22 -0.44 10.01
CA LEU A 90 -10.79 0.85 9.67
C LEU A 90 -10.95 1.71 10.93
N SER A 91 -10.50 2.96 10.88
CA SER A 91 -10.72 3.94 11.94
C SER A 91 -11.03 5.31 11.35
N GLY A 92 -12.30 5.72 11.43
CA GLY A 92 -12.78 6.88 10.69
C GLY A 92 -12.65 6.64 9.18
N ASN A 93 -11.94 7.53 8.48
CA ASN A 93 -11.53 7.32 7.08
C ASN A 93 -10.13 6.74 6.94
N GLY A 94 -9.48 6.39 8.05
CA GLY A 94 -8.16 5.77 8.08
C GLY A 94 -8.21 4.25 7.90
N LEU A 95 -7.11 3.73 7.37
CA LEU A 95 -6.82 2.32 7.18
C LEU A 95 -5.46 2.02 7.81
N SER A 96 -5.34 0.89 8.51
CA SER A 96 -4.04 0.25 8.77
C SER A 96 -4.10 -1.24 8.47
N GLY A 97 -2.97 -1.91 8.29
CA GLY A 97 -2.89 -3.35 8.06
C GLY A 97 -1.47 -3.88 7.91
N LYS A 98 -1.36 -5.18 7.65
CA LYS A 98 -0.10 -5.88 7.36
C LYS A 98 -0.06 -6.38 5.93
N VAL A 99 1.09 -6.27 5.28
CA VAL A 99 1.37 -6.83 3.96
C VAL A 99 2.52 -7.82 4.10
N THR A 100 2.24 -9.10 3.88
CA THR A 100 3.24 -10.15 4.04
C THR A 100 3.20 -11.14 2.89
N GLY A 101 4.32 -11.80 2.61
CA GLY A 101 4.36 -12.85 1.60
C GLY A 101 5.76 -13.10 1.07
N THR A 102 5.88 -14.12 0.24
CA THR A 102 7.12 -14.48 -0.44
C THR A 102 6.89 -14.46 -1.95
N LEU A 103 7.70 -13.68 -2.64
CA LEU A 103 7.78 -13.60 -4.10
C LEU A 103 8.99 -14.41 -4.58
N THR A 104 8.87 -15.04 -5.73
CA THR A 104 9.88 -15.96 -6.28
C THR A 104 10.34 -15.51 -7.66
N GLY A 105 11.49 -16.02 -8.11
CA GLY A 105 12.02 -15.73 -9.46
C GLY A 105 12.86 -14.45 -9.57
N SER A 106 13.29 -13.88 -8.44
CA SER A 106 14.34 -12.85 -8.41
C SER A 106 15.73 -13.48 -8.51
N ASP A 107 16.66 -12.78 -9.15
CA ASP A 107 18.08 -13.17 -9.23
C ASP A 107 18.79 -13.16 -7.86
N LEU A 108 18.21 -12.46 -6.88
CA LEU A 108 18.69 -12.40 -5.49
C LEU A 108 18.08 -13.50 -4.59
N GLY A 109 17.33 -14.43 -5.18
CA GLY A 109 16.57 -15.47 -4.48
C GLY A 109 15.17 -15.02 -4.07
N ASP A 110 14.49 -15.84 -3.26
CA ASP A 110 13.13 -15.54 -2.81
C ASP A 110 13.09 -14.21 -2.03
N VAL A 111 12.07 -13.40 -2.29
CA VAL A 111 11.88 -12.06 -1.71
C VAL A 111 10.72 -12.13 -0.73
N THR A 112 11.01 -12.03 0.56
CA THR A 112 10.00 -12.06 1.62
C THR A 112 9.75 -10.65 2.14
N ALA A 113 8.50 -10.21 2.12
CA ALA A 113 8.09 -8.91 2.63
C ALA A 113 7.36 -9.04 3.97
N ASP A 114 7.67 -8.14 4.91
CA ASP A 114 6.91 -7.89 6.13
C ASP A 114 6.74 -6.38 6.31
N LEU A 115 5.59 -5.87 5.84
CA LEU A 115 5.32 -4.44 5.78
C LEU A 115 4.09 -4.08 6.61
N ASP A 116 4.15 -2.91 7.22
CA ASP A 116 3.02 -2.15 7.71
C ASP A 116 2.43 -1.29 6.58
N MET A 117 1.10 -1.30 6.50
CA MET A 117 0.32 -0.50 5.57
C MET A 117 -0.51 0.52 6.34
N ASN A 118 -0.47 1.78 5.92
CA ASN A 118 -1.33 2.83 6.46
C ASN A 118 -1.90 3.65 5.32
N GLY A 119 -3.17 4.02 5.39
CA GLY A 119 -3.83 4.75 4.32
C GLY A 119 -5.06 5.54 4.75
N THR A 120 -5.68 6.18 3.78
CA THR A 120 -6.85 7.03 3.98
C THR A 120 -7.78 6.94 2.78
N PHE A 121 -9.07 6.70 3.06
CA PHE A 121 -10.13 6.76 2.08
C PHE A 121 -10.48 8.21 1.74
N ARG A 122 -10.79 8.45 0.47
CA ARG A 122 -11.08 9.78 -0.11
C ARG A 122 -12.24 9.69 -1.09
N GLY A 123 -12.87 10.83 -1.34
CA GLY A 123 -14.01 10.94 -2.25
C GLY A 123 -15.32 10.47 -1.62
N ASP A 124 -16.42 10.82 -2.28
CA ASP A 124 -17.77 10.52 -1.81
C ASP A 124 -17.98 9.01 -1.65
N GLY A 125 -18.42 8.59 -0.46
CA GLY A 125 -18.66 7.17 -0.16
C GLY A 125 -17.41 6.31 -0.26
N ALA A 126 -16.23 6.87 0.05
CA ALA A 126 -14.94 6.21 -0.04
C ALA A 126 -14.64 5.73 -1.48
N ALA A 127 -14.75 6.61 -2.48
CA ALA A 127 -14.54 6.26 -3.87
C ALA A 127 -13.09 5.84 -4.21
N ALA A 128 -12.11 6.25 -3.41
CA ALA A 128 -10.72 5.87 -3.58
C ALA A 128 -10.01 5.71 -2.22
N VAL A 129 -8.86 5.05 -2.23
CA VAL A 129 -7.98 4.88 -1.07
C VAL A 129 -6.53 5.02 -1.52
N GLY A 130 -5.71 5.65 -0.68
CA GLY A 130 -4.27 5.70 -0.91
C GLY A 130 -3.51 5.79 0.40
N GLY A 131 -2.24 5.43 0.38
CA GLY A 131 -1.44 5.30 1.59
C GLY A 131 0.01 4.96 1.33
N ASN A 132 0.72 4.58 2.38
CA ASN A 132 2.14 4.25 2.38
C ASN A 132 2.41 2.85 2.94
N PHE A 133 3.61 2.37 2.65
CA PHE A 133 4.18 1.17 3.25
C PHE A 133 5.46 1.50 4.02
N THR A 134 5.68 0.79 5.11
CA THR A 134 6.96 0.79 5.86
C THR A 134 7.25 -0.62 6.34
N GLY A 135 8.51 -1.00 6.48
CA GLY A 135 8.87 -2.32 7.00
C GLY A 135 10.11 -2.86 6.32
N ASP A 136 10.23 -4.17 6.21
CA ASP A 136 11.44 -4.83 5.71
C ASP A 136 11.13 -5.81 4.58
N VAL A 137 12.09 -5.93 3.67
CA VAL A 137 12.14 -6.94 2.62
C VAL A 137 13.44 -7.72 2.74
N THR A 138 13.31 -9.04 2.89
CA THR A 138 14.43 -9.98 3.02
C THR A 138 14.60 -10.80 1.74
N PHE A 139 15.82 -10.86 1.23
CA PHE A 139 16.18 -11.65 0.06
C PHE A 139 16.77 -13.01 0.48
N GLY A 140 16.60 -14.05 -0.35
CA GLY A 140 17.08 -15.40 -0.07
C GLY A 140 18.59 -15.51 0.17
N GLY A 141 19.38 -14.56 -0.35
CA GLY A 141 20.81 -14.42 -0.05
C GLY A 141 21.13 -13.85 1.34
N GLY A 142 20.13 -13.48 2.15
CA GLY A 142 20.26 -12.93 3.50
C GLY A 142 20.34 -11.40 3.58
N GLY A 143 20.24 -10.70 2.44
CA GLY A 143 20.15 -9.24 2.41
C GLY A 143 18.79 -8.76 2.93
N VAL A 144 18.78 -7.65 3.67
CA VAL A 144 17.56 -6.98 4.13
C VAL A 144 17.59 -5.55 3.63
N LEU A 145 16.53 -5.13 2.95
CA LEU A 145 16.29 -3.74 2.59
C LEU A 145 15.07 -3.23 3.35
N ILE A 146 15.15 -1.98 3.76
CA ILE A 146 14.10 -1.30 4.50
C ILE A 146 13.21 -0.56 3.50
N VAL A 147 11.90 -0.79 3.62
CA VAL A 147 10.86 -0.08 2.88
C VAL A 147 10.54 1.23 3.58
N GLY A 148 10.63 2.32 2.83
CA GLY A 148 10.35 3.67 3.31
C GLY A 148 10.17 4.66 2.15
N GLY A 149 10.30 5.94 2.46
CA GLY A 149 10.22 7.01 1.46
C GLY A 149 8.85 7.15 0.82
N ASP A 150 8.81 7.14 -0.52
CA ASP A 150 7.60 7.36 -1.32
C ASP A 150 6.83 6.05 -1.61
N SER A 151 7.24 4.95 -0.97
CA SER A 151 6.54 3.66 -1.01
C SER A 151 5.08 3.81 -0.58
N GLY A 152 4.17 3.31 -1.42
CA GLY A 152 2.75 3.41 -1.14
C GLY A 152 1.86 2.79 -2.19
N PHE A 153 0.59 3.15 -2.10
CA PHE A 153 -0.44 2.59 -2.97
C PHE A 153 -1.54 3.61 -3.25
N VAL A 154 -2.24 3.36 -4.34
CA VAL A 154 -3.50 4.02 -4.69
C VAL A 154 -4.41 2.99 -5.32
N ALA A 155 -5.69 2.99 -4.92
CA ALA A 155 -6.72 2.14 -5.49
C ALA A 155 -8.06 2.88 -5.57
N GLU A 156 -8.81 2.58 -6.62
CA GLU A 156 -10.13 3.15 -6.87
C GLU A 156 -11.18 2.07 -6.69
N ARG A 157 -12.36 2.47 -6.24
CA ARG A 157 -13.46 1.54 -6.01
C ARG A 157 -13.85 0.87 -7.33
N SER A 158 -13.85 -0.45 -7.34
CA SER A 158 -14.25 -1.25 -8.48
C SER A 158 -15.77 -1.14 -8.69
N PRO A 159 -16.25 -1.21 -9.96
CA PRO A 159 -17.68 -1.17 -10.29
C PRO A 159 -18.53 -2.26 -9.62
#